data_AF-A0A1H6I735-F1
#
_entry.id   AF-A0A1H6I735-F1
#
_cell.length_a   1.000
_cell.length_b   1.000
_cell.length_c   1.000
_cell.angle_alpha   90.00
_cell.angle_beta   90.00
_cell.angle_gamma   90.00
#
_symmetry.space_group_name_H-M   'P 1'
#
loop_
_entity.id
_entity.type
_entity.pdbx_description
1 polymer ?
#
loop_
_entity_poly.entity_id
_entity_poly.type
_entity_poly.pdbx_seq_one_letter_code
_entity_poly.pdbx_strand_id
1 'polypeptide(L)'
;MIKKALFLSIAALGMFSCSSDDDTNTVNEPSIVGKWHPSKYMAYSGKDGSIITNESSDAGVCDKKSFIDLNSAGKWHEIDYYGNAGGQCTVDLDTTYDYTYDAASKKLQVKYSNGATDVYTVKKLTDTQLELVEQLFDTDGDGIKDEFTTLFNRE
;
A
#
# COMPACT_ATOMS: atom_id res chain seq x y z
N MET A 1 -69.92 -36.28 30.45
CA MET A 1 -69.23 -36.53 29.16
C MET A 1 -67.92 -35.75 29.16
N ILE A 2 -66.87 -36.38 28.64
CA ILE A 2 -65.46 -36.03 28.84
C ILE A 2 -65.03 -34.87 27.92
N LYS A 3 -64.19 -33.99 28.48
CA LYS A 3 -63.50 -32.85 27.86
C LYS A 3 -62.81 -33.24 26.55
N LYS A 4 -62.96 -32.38 25.52
CA LYS A 4 -62.04 -32.33 24.38
C LYS A 4 -61.29 -31.00 24.41
N ALA A 5 -59.98 -31.11 24.40
CA ALA A 5 -59.01 -30.03 24.40
C ALA A 5 -59.10 -29.22 23.11
N LEU A 6 -58.91 -27.89 23.21
CA LEU A 6 -58.60 -27.05 22.05
C LEU A 6 -57.35 -26.23 22.35
N PHE A 7 -56.46 -26.26 21.37
CA PHE A 7 -55.05 -25.91 21.41
C PHE A 7 -54.80 -24.40 21.51
N LEU A 8 -53.75 -24.03 22.27
CA LEU A 8 -53.11 -22.71 22.23
C LEU A 8 -52.56 -22.44 20.82
N SER A 9 -52.88 -21.27 20.27
CA SER A 9 -52.19 -20.69 19.11
C SER A 9 -51.57 -19.36 19.52
N ILE A 10 -50.24 -19.34 19.58
CA ILE A 10 -49.41 -18.15 19.73
C ILE A 10 -49.10 -17.68 18.31
N ALA A 11 -49.50 -16.45 17.96
CA ALA A 11 -49.11 -15.82 16.71
C ALA A 11 -48.48 -14.44 17.00
N ALA A 12 -47.32 -14.26 16.36
CA ALA A 12 -46.27 -13.29 16.61
C ALA A 12 -46.67 -11.82 16.71
N LEU A 13 -46.00 -11.11 17.62
CA LEU A 13 -45.86 -9.66 17.59
C LEU A 13 -45.12 -9.27 16.29
N GLY A 14 -45.78 -8.49 15.44
CA GLY A 14 -45.12 -7.82 14.32
C GLY A 14 -44.16 -6.77 14.87
N MET A 15 -42.86 -7.08 14.85
CA MET A 15 -41.83 -6.06 14.95
C MET A 15 -41.79 -5.34 13.61
N PHE A 16 -42.31 -4.12 13.57
CA PHE A 16 -41.93 -3.16 12.53
C PHE A 16 -40.44 -2.90 12.70
N SER A 17 -39.61 -3.60 11.92
CA SER A 17 -38.22 -3.22 11.72
C SER A 17 -38.26 -1.87 11.03
N CYS A 18 -37.84 -0.81 11.73
CA CYS A 18 -37.36 0.39 11.06
C CYS A 18 -36.31 -0.08 10.05
N SER A 19 -36.51 0.21 8.77
CA SER A 19 -35.41 0.23 7.82
C SER A 19 -34.53 1.40 8.27
N SER A 20 -33.48 1.07 9.01
CA SER A 20 -32.30 1.93 8.96
C SER A 20 -31.73 1.72 7.57
N ASP A 21 -32.15 2.58 6.63
CA ASP A 21 -31.29 2.95 5.52
C ASP A 21 -30.10 3.67 6.15
N ASP A 22 -29.17 2.89 6.69
CA ASP A 22 -27.82 3.36 6.89
C ASP A 22 -27.25 3.48 5.48
N ASP A 23 -27.39 4.68 4.91
CA ASP A 23 -26.48 5.24 3.93
C ASP A 23 -25.08 5.26 4.56
N THR A 24 -24.49 4.07 4.70
CA THR A 24 -23.06 3.93 4.90
C THR A 24 -22.43 4.48 3.63
N ASN A 25 -21.99 5.74 3.69
CA ASN A 25 -20.91 6.20 2.84
C ASN A 25 -19.76 5.22 3.06
N THR A 26 -19.69 4.17 2.24
CA THR A 26 -18.56 3.26 2.20
C THR A 26 -17.40 4.11 1.74
N VAL A 27 -16.64 4.64 2.71
CA VAL A 27 -15.33 5.22 2.44
C VAL A 27 -14.52 4.08 1.87
N ASN A 28 -14.33 4.08 0.55
CA ASN A 28 -13.45 3.14 -0.11
C ASN A 28 -12.04 3.48 0.38
N GLU A 29 -11.51 2.67 1.29
CA GLU A 29 -10.12 2.77 1.69
C GLU A 29 -9.24 2.53 0.46
N PRO A 30 -8.19 3.34 0.24
CA PRO A 30 -7.35 3.23 -0.93
C PRO A 30 -6.66 1.87 -0.95
N SER A 31 -6.76 1.19 -2.10
CA SER A 31 -6.17 -0.15 -2.26
C SER A 31 -4.69 -0.06 -2.62
N ILE A 32 -3.87 -0.91 -1.99
CA ILE A 32 -2.46 -1.06 -2.39
C ILE A 32 -2.32 -1.76 -3.75
N VAL A 33 -3.34 -2.52 -4.16
CA VAL A 33 -3.37 -3.22 -5.45
C VAL A 33 -3.38 -2.18 -6.56
N GLY A 34 -2.47 -2.30 -7.51
CA GLY A 34 -2.30 -1.38 -8.63
C GLY A 34 -0.89 -1.41 -9.20
N LYS A 35 -0.73 -0.74 -10.33
CA LYS A 35 0.57 -0.47 -10.93
C LYS A 35 1.04 0.93 -10.53
N TRP A 36 2.27 1.01 -10.06
CA TRP A 36 2.85 2.17 -9.41
C TRP A 36 4.20 2.50 -10.03
N HIS A 37 4.36 3.74 -10.50
CA HIS A 37 5.57 4.25 -11.13
C HIS A 37 6.32 5.21 -10.20
N PRO A 38 7.64 5.05 -10.01
CA PRO A 38 8.44 6.02 -9.26
C PRO A 38 8.27 7.43 -9.81
N SER A 39 8.04 8.38 -8.91
CA SER A 39 7.86 9.79 -9.25
C SER A 39 8.89 10.68 -8.56
N LYS A 40 9.24 10.36 -7.31
CA LYS A 40 10.24 11.07 -6.50
C LYS A 40 10.95 10.14 -5.55
N TYR A 41 12.16 10.52 -5.18
CA TYR A 41 12.90 10.00 -4.04
C TYR A 41 12.93 11.09 -2.97
N MET A 42 12.47 10.78 -1.77
CA MET A 42 12.32 11.77 -0.69
C MET A 42 13.16 11.38 0.50
N ALA A 43 13.68 12.37 1.20
CA ALA A 43 14.34 12.22 2.49
C ALA A 43 13.61 13.07 3.53
N TYR A 44 13.26 12.47 4.67
CA TYR A 44 12.61 13.15 5.78
C TYR A 44 13.45 13.04 7.05
N SER A 45 13.68 14.17 7.71
CA SER A 45 14.42 14.20 8.97
C SER A 45 13.73 13.33 10.01
N GLY A 46 14.47 12.43 10.64
CA GLY A 46 13.97 11.62 11.75
C GLY A 46 13.60 12.45 12.99
N LYS A 47 14.17 13.65 13.11
CA LYS A 47 14.00 14.54 14.25
C LYS A 47 12.63 15.22 14.28
N ASP A 48 12.17 15.72 13.14
CA ASP A 48 10.96 16.54 13.05
C ASP A 48 10.07 16.25 11.82
N GLY A 49 10.48 15.32 10.95
CA GLY A 49 9.74 14.95 9.73
C GLY A 49 9.86 15.97 8.59
N SER A 50 10.70 17.00 8.71
CA SER A 50 10.93 17.97 7.64
C SER A 50 11.63 17.33 6.43
N ILE A 51 11.39 17.88 5.23
CA ILE A 51 12.02 17.38 4.00
C ILE A 51 13.48 17.83 3.95
N ILE A 52 14.40 16.88 3.80
CA ILE A 52 15.82 17.13 3.53
C ILE A 52 15.97 17.36 2.03
N THR A 53 15.95 18.62 1.62
CA THR A 53 15.78 19.01 0.21
C THR A 53 16.96 18.59 -0.69
N ASN A 54 18.20 18.61 -0.18
CA ASN A 54 19.39 18.21 -0.93
C ASN A 54 19.51 16.68 -1.13
N GLU A 55 18.76 15.90 -0.34
CA GLU A 55 18.69 14.44 -0.44
C GLU A 55 17.39 13.96 -1.13
N SER A 56 16.54 14.90 -1.54
CA SER A 56 15.29 14.62 -2.25
C SER A 56 15.41 15.00 -3.73
N SER A 57 14.79 14.23 -4.61
CA SER A 57 14.83 14.47 -6.05
C SER A 57 13.59 13.93 -6.77
N ASP A 58 13.31 14.47 -7.97
CA ASP A 58 12.38 13.81 -8.87
C ASP A 58 13.02 12.54 -9.45
N ALA A 59 12.23 11.49 -9.65
CA ALA A 59 12.68 10.28 -10.29
C ALA A 59 13.19 10.56 -11.72
N GLY A 60 14.25 9.87 -12.13
CA GLY A 60 14.87 10.03 -13.44
C GLY A 60 13.95 9.57 -14.57
N VAL A 61 14.38 9.83 -15.81
CA VAL A 61 13.59 9.46 -17.00
C VAL A 61 13.41 7.94 -17.13
N CYS A 62 14.41 7.15 -16.70
CA CYS A 62 14.33 5.69 -16.75
C CYS A 62 13.58 5.13 -15.54
N ASP A 63 13.82 5.64 -14.34
CA ASP A 63 13.08 5.25 -13.14
C ASP A 63 11.57 5.46 -13.30
N LYS A 64 11.15 6.53 -13.98
CA LYS A 64 9.73 6.77 -14.31
C LYS A 64 9.12 5.73 -15.26
N LYS A 65 9.93 4.96 -15.98
CA LYS A 65 9.49 3.82 -16.79
C LYS A 65 9.44 2.52 -15.99
N SER A 66 10.20 2.45 -14.89
CA SER A 66 10.10 1.36 -13.94
C SER A 66 8.71 1.33 -13.31
N PHE A 67 8.32 0.17 -12.79
CA PHE A 67 7.08 0.03 -12.04
C PHE A 67 7.11 -1.15 -11.10
N ILE A 68 6.23 -1.08 -10.09
CA ILE A 68 5.76 -2.22 -9.33
C ILE A 68 4.26 -2.42 -9.60
N ASP A 69 3.85 -3.64 -9.92
CA ASP A 69 2.46 -4.06 -10.06
C ASP A 69 2.11 -5.03 -8.93
N LEU A 70 1.30 -4.53 -8.00
CA LEU A 70 0.81 -5.28 -6.85
C LEU A 70 -0.59 -5.79 -7.18
N ASN A 71 -0.76 -7.09 -7.37
CA ASN A 71 -2.06 -7.65 -7.74
C ASN A 71 -2.83 -8.28 -6.56
N SER A 72 -4.14 -8.46 -6.73
CA SER A 72 -5.02 -9.04 -5.70
C SER A 72 -4.71 -10.51 -5.35
N ALA A 73 -3.83 -11.18 -6.10
CA ALA A 73 -3.36 -12.53 -5.81
C ALA A 73 -2.09 -12.55 -4.94
N GLY A 74 -1.63 -11.39 -4.45
CA GLY A 74 -0.43 -11.28 -3.62
C GLY A 74 0.87 -11.42 -4.42
N LYS A 75 0.88 -10.99 -5.69
CA LYS A 75 2.09 -10.93 -6.53
C LYS A 75 2.59 -9.51 -6.72
N TRP A 76 3.88 -9.32 -6.48
CA TRP A 76 4.64 -8.10 -6.74
C TRP A 76 5.42 -8.35 -8.03
N HIS A 77 5.00 -7.75 -9.14
CA HIS A 77 5.77 -7.75 -10.38
C HIS A 77 6.53 -6.44 -10.48
N GLU A 78 7.84 -6.52 -10.67
CA GLU A 78 8.74 -5.36 -10.72
C GLU A 78 9.51 -5.37 -12.02
N ILE A 79 9.52 -4.21 -12.68
CA ILE A 79 10.43 -3.92 -13.78
C ILE A 79 11.20 -2.67 -13.43
N ASP A 80 12.53 -2.78 -13.42
CA ASP A 80 13.44 -1.64 -13.29
C ASP A 80 14.13 -1.32 -14.61
N TYR A 81 14.19 -0.03 -14.93
CA TYR A 81 14.98 0.48 -16.03
C TYR A 81 16.14 1.32 -15.52
N TYR A 82 17.33 1.12 -16.06
CA TYR A 82 18.47 1.98 -15.86
C TYR A 82 18.83 2.75 -17.13
N GLY A 83 19.40 3.95 -16.97
CA GLY A 83 19.90 4.75 -18.08
C GLY A 83 21.33 4.38 -18.45
N ASN A 84 21.60 4.16 -19.74
CA ASN A 84 22.97 4.06 -20.23
C ASN A 84 23.56 5.44 -20.59
N ALA A 85 24.87 5.50 -20.88
CA ALA A 85 25.56 6.75 -21.25
C ALA A 85 24.98 7.46 -22.50
N GLY A 86 24.18 6.77 -23.32
CA GLY A 86 23.48 7.33 -24.47
C GLY A 86 22.08 7.86 -24.16
N GLY A 87 21.64 7.85 -22.89
CA GLY A 87 20.31 8.29 -22.48
C GLY A 87 19.19 7.33 -22.85
N GLN A 88 19.51 6.11 -23.28
CA GLN A 88 18.53 5.06 -23.52
C GLN A 88 18.27 4.29 -22.23
N CYS A 89 16.99 3.99 -21.97
CA CYS A 89 16.60 3.17 -20.83
C CYS A 89 16.59 1.70 -21.24
N THR A 90 17.27 0.88 -20.47
CA THR A 90 17.35 -0.58 -20.64
C THR A 90 16.82 -1.26 -19.39
N VAL A 91 16.13 -2.39 -19.56
CA VAL A 91 15.63 -3.19 -18.44
C VAL A 91 16.83 -3.72 -17.65
N ASP A 92 16.87 -3.45 -16.36
CA ASP A 92 17.81 -4.02 -15.39
C ASP A 92 17.22 -5.28 -14.74
N LEU A 93 15.95 -5.20 -14.36
CA LEU A 93 15.22 -6.20 -13.60
C LEU A 93 13.84 -6.39 -14.23
N ASP A 94 13.40 -7.64 -14.33
CA ASP A 94 12.02 -8.02 -14.62
C ASP A 94 11.73 -9.32 -13.86
N THR A 95 10.97 -9.23 -12.79
CA THR A 95 10.84 -10.30 -11.80
C THR A 95 9.50 -10.24 -11.06
N THR A 96 9.02 -11.39 -10.61
CA THR A 96 7.80 -11.46 -9.78
C THR A 96 8.09 -12.15 -8.46
N TYR A 97 7.60 -11.55 -7.38
CA TYR A 97 7.71 -12.01 -6.00
C TYR A 97 6.33 -12.21 -5.37
N ASP A 98 6.31 -12.90 -4.24
CA ASP A 98 5.13 -12.93 -3.37
C ASP A 98 5.16 -11.74 -2.43
N TYR A 99 4.00 -11.11 -2.19
CA TYR A 99 3.86 -10.07 -1.18
C TYR A 99 2.63 -10.27 -0.30
N THR A 100 2.70 -9.68 0.90
CA THR A 100 1.54 -9.45 1.76
C THR A 100 1.51 -7.99 2.20
N TYR A 101 0.30 -7.45 2.38
CA TYR A 101 0.11 -6.11 2.93
C TYR A 101 -0.86 -6.16 4.10
N ASP A 102 -0.43 -5.63 5.23
CA ASP A 102 -1.26 -5.39 6.40
C ASP A 102 -1.56 -3.89 6.51
N ALA A 103 -2.81 -3.53 6.23
CA ALA A 103 -3.28 -2.15 6.29
C ALA A 103 -3.29 -1.57 7.70
N ALA A 104 -3.47 -2.40 8.74
CA ALA A 104 -3.51 -1.95 10.12
C ALA A 104 -2.12 -1.54 10.62
N SER A 105 -1.09 -2.34 10.30
CA SER A 105 0.31 -2.03 10.66
C SER A 105 1.05 -1.21 9.59
N LYS A 106 0.44 -1.02 8.42
CA LYS A 106 1.02 -0.37 7.24
C LYS A 106 2.35 -1.02 6.81
N LYS A 107 2.41 -2.35 6.86
CA LYS A 107 3.60 -3.12 6.49
C LYS A 107 3.35 -3.90 5.21
N LEU A 108 4.23 -3.70 4.23
CA LEU A 108 4.28 -4.41 2.97
C LEU A 108 5.49 -5.34 3.01
N GLN A 109 5.25 -6.64 3.02
CA GLN A 109 6.29 -7.66 3.09
C GLN A 109 6.47 -8.31 1.73
N VAL A 110 7.71 -8.39 1.25
CA VAL A 110 8.07 -9.00 -0.04
C VAL A 110 8.97 -10.18 0.21
N LYS A 111 8.65 -11.33 -0.39
CA LYS A 111 9.45 -12.56 -0.28
C LYS A 111 10.15 -12.85 -1.60
N TYR A 112 11.47 -12.77 -1.57
CA TYR A 112 12.32 -13.00 -2.74
C TYR A 112 12.56 -14.49 -2.99
N SER A 113 12.94 -14.83 -4.22
CA SER A 113 13.17 -16.22 -4.65
C SER A 113 14.32 -16.90 -3.91
N ASN A 114 15.27 -16.13 -3.36
CA ASN A 114 16.37 -16.63 -2.53
C ASN A 114 15.95 -16.91 -1.07
N GLY A 115 14.68 -16.69 -0.72
CA GLY A 115 14.13 -16.87 0.62
C GLY A 115 14.27 -15.65 1.54
N ALA A 116 14.97 -14.59 1.11
CA ALA A 116 15.01 -13.34 1.85
C ALA A 116 13.62 -12.69 1.89
N THR A 117 13.42 -11.84 2.89
CA THR A 117 12.16 -11.12 3.07
C THR A 117 12.46 -9.70 3.51
N ASP A 118 11.98 -8.75 2.74
CA ASP A 118 12.03 -7.34 3.10
C ASP A 118 10.66 -6.86 3.58
N VAL A 119 10.67 -5.87 4.45
CA VAL A 119 9.46 -5.28 5.04
C VAL A 119 9.53 -3.77 4.87
N TYR A 120 8.68 -3.26 3.99
CA TYR A 120 8.53 -1.84 3.73
C TYR A 120 7.44 -1.24 4.62
N THR A 121 7.66 0.00 5.06
CA THR A 121 6.60 0.77 5.74
C THR A 121 5.87 1.61 4.69
N VAL A 122 4.55 1.50 4.64
CA VAL A 122 3.71 2.34 3.79
C VAL A 122 3.47 3.67 4.52
N LYS A 123 4.22 4.71 4.13
CA LYS A 123 4.13 6.06 4.69
C LYS A 123 2.86 6.76 4.20
N LYS A 124 2.52 6.57 2.92
CA LYS A 124 1.33 7.15 2.27
C LYS A 124 0.68 6.13 1.35
N LEU A 125 -0.65 6.07 1.37
CA LEU A 125 -1.46 5.34 0.40
C LEU A 125 -2.74 6.13 0.12
N THR A 126 -2.98 6.38 -1.17
CA THR A 126 -4.16 7.07 -1.71
C THR A 126 -4.54 6.42 -3.03
N ASP A 127 -5.64 6.85 -3.65
CA ASP A 127 -6.03 6.33 -4.96
C ASP A 127 -5.02 6.64 -6.06
N THR A 128 -4.15 7.63 -5.89
CA THR A 128 -3.19 8.06 -6.93
C THR A 128 -1.73 7.96 -6.52
N GLN A 129 -1.43 7.77 -5.23
CA GLN A 129 -0.06 7.79 -4.71
C GLN A 129 0.18 6.71 -3.66
N LEU A 130 1.36 6.10 -3.74
CA LEU A 130 1.93 5.16 -2.77
C LEU A 130 3.30 5.69 -2.37
N GLU A 131 3.64 5.67 -1.09
CA GLU A 131 4.99 6.03 -0.62
C GLU A 131 5.53 4.96 0.32
N LEU A 132 6.67 4.39 -0.04
CA LEU A 132 7.33 3.31 0.69
C LEU A 132 8.62 3.83 1.32
N VAL A 133 8.82 3.53 2.61
CA VAL A 133 10.10 3.74 3.28
C VAL A 133 11.05 2.61 2.89
N GLU A 134 12.13 2.97 2.18
CA GLU A 134 13.12 2.05 1.63
C GLU A 134 14.29 1.86 2.60
N GLN A 135 14.75 2.96 3.21
CA GLN A 135 15.96 2.97 4.02
C GLN A 135 15.83 3.92 5.22
N LEU A 136 16.57 3.59 6.27
CA LEU A 136 16.70 4.42 7.48
C LEU A 136 18.19 4.67 7.74
N PHE A 137 18.63 5.92 7.57
CA PHE A 137 20.03 6.32 7.69
C PHE A 137 20.13 7.70 8.32
N ASP A 138 21.10 7.91 9.20
CA ASP A 138 21.39 9.22 9.81
C ASP A 138 22.35 9.98 8.88
N THR A 139 21.82 10.88 8.05
CA THR A 139 22.63 11.56 7.02
C THR A 139 23.25 12.86 7.53
N ASP A 140 22.67 13.48 8.55
CA ASP A 140 23.13 14.76 9.10
C ASP A 140 23.96 14.62 10.39
N GLY A 141 24.06 13.41 10.94
CA GLY A 141 24.89 13.05 12.08
C GLY A 141 24.29 13.48 13.43
N ASP A 142 22.98 13.72 13.50
CA ASP A 142 22.30 14.12 14.73
C ASP A 142 21.97 12.93 15.67
N GLY A 143 22.24 11.71 15.23
CA GLY A 143 22.02 10.47 15.97
C GLY A 143 20.60 9.89 15.81
N ILE A 144 19.74 10.53 15.02
CA ILE A 144 18.38 10.08 14.68
C ILE A 144 18.38 9.65 13.21
N LYS A 145 17.77 8.49 12.93
CA LYS A 145 17.71 7.99 11.55
C LYS A 145 16.66 8.75 10.75
N ASP A 146 17.03 9.20 9.56
CA ASP A 146 16.15 9.81 8.57
C ASP A 146 15.48 8.75 7.71
N GLU A 147 14.29 9.06 7.19
CA GLU A 147 13.54 8.19 6.31
C GLU A 147 13.82 8.53 4.85
N PHE A 148 14.34 7.56 4.10
CA PHE A 148 14.47 7.63 2.66
C PHE A 148 13.33 6.83 2.03
N THR A 149 12.54 7.48 1.17
CA THR A 149 11.33 6.91 0.61
C THR A 149 11.30 7.03 -0.90
N THR A 150 10.55 6.14 -1.54
CA THR A 150 10.14 6.28 -2.94
C THR A 150 8.66 6.64 -2.97
N LEU A 151 8.32 7.76 -3.61
CA LEU A 151 6.95 8.16 -3.91
C LEU A 151 6.59 7.68 -5.31
N PHE A 152 5.56 6.86 -5.40
CA PHE A 152 5.01 6.34 -6.63
C PHE A 152 3.68 6.99 -6.99
N ASN A 153 3.42 7.13 -8.28
CA ASN A 153 2.10 7.49 -8.82
C ASN A 153 1.46 6.27 -9.47
N ARG A 154 0.13 6.17 -9.37
CA ARG A 154 -0.63 5.10 -10.03
C ARG A 154 -0.67 5.30 -11.56
N GLU A 155 -0.60 4.21 -12.33
CA GLU A 155 -0.95 4.17 -13.77
C GLU A 155 -2.45 4.39 -14.00
#